data_AF-A0A6G3WUB6-F1
#
_entry.id   AF-A0A6G3WUB6-F1
#
_cell.length_a   1.000
_cell.length_b   1.000
_cell.length_c   1.000
_cell.angle_alpha   90.00
_cell.angle_beta   90.00
_cell.angle_gamma   90.00
#
_symmetry.space_group_name_H-M   'P 1'
#
loop_
_entity.id
_entity.type
_entity.pdbx_description
1 polymer ?
#
loop_
_entity_poly.entity_id
_entity_poly.type
_entity_poly.pdbx_seq_one_letter_code
_entity_poly.pdbx_strand_id
1 'polypeptide(L)' 'RAALPDERREEFDLAINEAGVHEIQAVMRHWMLEAVPDPEAEKILDRLAQDEAERRSVA' A
#
# COMPACT_ATOMS: atom_id res chain seq x y z
N ARG A 1 -5.84 -1.27 10.29
CA ARG A 1 -4.78 -1.82 11.16
C ARG A 1 -4.37 -3.26 10.80
N ALA A 2 -5.20 -4.29 10.97
CA ALA A 2 -4.78 -5.69 10.72
C ALA A 2 -4.37 -5.98 9.25
N ALA A 3 -4.94 -5.24 8.30
CA ALA A 3 -4.58 -5.31 6.88
C ALA A 3 -3.27 -4.57 6.53
N LEU A 4 -2.67 -3.84 7.47
CA LEU A 4 -1.40 -3.14 7.24
C LEU A 4 -0.21 -4.04 7.61
N PRO A 5 0.92 -3.91 6.88
CA PRO A 5 2.22 -4.46 7.30
C PRO A 5 2.60 -4.00 8.70
N ASP A 6 3.31 -4.83 9.47
CA ASP A 6 3.62 -4.55 10.89
C ASP A 6 4.33 -3.20 11.09
N GLU A 7 5.27 -2.88 10.21
CA GLU A 7 6.02 -1.62 10.21
C GLU A 7 5.12 -0.37 10.05
N ARG A 8 4.01 -0.48 9.30
CA ARG A 8 3.09 0.65 9.07
C ARG A 8 1.97 0.75 10.10
N ARG A 9 1.86 -0.23 11.02
CA ARG A 9 0.83 -0.20 12.07
C ARG A 9 1.08 0.91 13.09
N GLU A 10 2.34 1.17 13.44
CA GLU A 10 2.70 2.29 14.32
C GLU A 10 2.43 3.65 13.68
N GLU A 11 2.76 3.82 12.40
CA GLU A 11 2.43 5.04 11.64
C GLU A 11 0.92 5.29 11.59
N PHE A 12 0.12 4.24 11.37
CA PHE A 12 -1.34 4.30 11.40
C PHE A 12 -1.85 4.70 12.79
N ASP A 13 -1.35 4.05 13.85
CA ASP A 13 -1.79 4.33 15.22
C ASP A 13 -1.44 5.78 15.62
N LEU A 14 -0.28 6.29 15.23
CA LEU A 14 0.11 7.70 15.45
C LEU A 14 -0.84 8.66 14.70
N ALA A 15 -1.08 8.42 13.41
CA ALA A 15 -1.96 9.27 12.59
C ALA A 15 -3.41 9.30 13.12
N ILE A 16 -3.90 8.19 13.67
CA ILE A 16 -5.23 8.13 14.30
C ILE A 16 -5.25 8.88 15.63
N ASN A 17 -4.20 8.79 16.44
CA ASN A 17 -4.10 9.47 17.73
C ASN A 17 -3.92 10.99 17.60
N GLU A 18 -3.26 11.46 16.54
CA GLU A 18 -3.05 12.88 16.26
C GLU A 18 -4.22 13.54 15.52
N ALA A 19 -5.10 12.74 14.89
CA ALA A 19 -6.23 13.26 14.13
C ALA A 19 -7.29 13.91 15.03
N GLY A 20 -7.71 15.13 14.66
CA GLY A 20 -8.92 15.72 15.22
C GLY A 20 -10.17 14.91 14.84
N VAL A 21 -11.24 15.01 15.64
CA VAL A 21 -12.51 14.27 15.41
C VAL A 21 -13.12 14.56 14.03
N HIS A 22 -12.86 15.73 13.47
CA HIS A 22 -13.33 16.12 12.14
C HIS A 22 -12.45 15.59 11.00
N GLU A 23 -11.23 15.16 11.30
CA GLU A 23 -10.22 14.75 10.32
C GLU A 23 -10.06 13.22 10.28
N ILE A 24 -10.57 12.51 11.29
CA ILE A 24 -10.48 11.05 11.42
C ILE A 24 -10.97 10.32 10.17
N GLN A 25 -12.00 10.84 9.49
CA GLN A 25 -12.54 10.27 8.25
C GLN A 25 -11.57 10.41 7.07
N ALA A 26 -10.85 11.53 6.98
CA ALA A 26 -9.86 11.75 5.94
C ALA A 26 -8.63 10.86 6.17
N VAL A 27 -8.17 10.75 7.42
CA VAL A 27 -7.06 9.85 7.81
C VAL A 27 -7.42 8.40 7.53
N MET A 28 -8.62 7.95 7.93
CA MET A 28 -9.09 6.59 7.63
C MET A 28 -9.17 6.32 6.13
N ARG A 29 -9.66 7.28 5.32
CA ARG A 29 -9.72 7.12 3.86
C ARG A 29 -8.34 7.00 3.23
N HIS A 30 -7.39 7.84 3.65
CA HIS A 30 -6.01 7.78 3.17
C HIS A 30 -5.39 6.40 3.45
N TRP A 31 -5.52 5.92 4.69
CA TRP A 31 -4.98 4.62 5.09
C TRP A 31 -5.68 3.43 4.43
N MET A 32 -6.98 3.52 4.16
CA MET A 32 -7.67 2.47 3.38
C MET A 32 -7.15 2.40 1.95
N LEU A 33 -6.86 3.53 1.30
CA LEU A 33 -6.32 3.55 -0.05
C LEU A 33 -4.89 2.98 -0.11
N GLU A 34 -4.09 3.23 0.92
CA GLU A 34 -2.74 2.64 1.06
C GLU A 34 -2.78 1.14 1.40
N ALA A 35 -3.80 0.68 2.14
CA ALA A 35 -3.92 -0.69 2.62
C ALA A 35 -4.60 -1.65 1.63
N VAL A 36 -5.33 -1.13 0.65
CA VAL A 36 -5.99 -1.95 -0.37
C VAL A 36 -4.93 -2.28 -1.42
N PRO A 37 -4.45 -3.53 -1.51
CA PRO A 37 -3.66 -3.94 -2.67
C PRO A 37 -4.53 -3.72 -3.91
N ASP A 38 -4.04 -2.91 -4.85
CA ASP A 38 -4.68 -2.77 -6.15
C ASP A 38 -4.30 -4.01 -6.98
N PRO A 39 -5.24 -4.95 -7.20
CA PRO A 39 -4.95 -6.18 -7.94
C PRO A 39 -4.61 -5.90 -9.41
N GLU A 40 -4.91 -4.70 -9.92
CA GLU A 40 -4.48 -4.26 -11.26
C GLU A 40 -3.02 -3.82 -11.24
N ALA A 41 -2.59 -3.09 -10.21
CA ALA A 41 -1.20 -2.71 -10.01
C ALA A 41 -0.28 -3.93 -9.81
N GLU A 42 -0.71 -4.94 -9.04
CA GLU A 42 0.05 -6.19 -8.87
C GLU A 42 0.29 -6.92 -10.21
N LYS A 43 -0.73 -7.02 -11.06
CA LYS A 43 -0.60 -7.65 -12.40
C LYS A 43 0.36 -6.90 -13.31
N ILE A 44 0.38 -5.57 -13.23
CA ILE A 44 1.31 -4.73 -14.00
C ILE A 44 2.74 -4.98 -13.53
N LEU A 45 2.98 -5.03 -12.23
CA LEU A 45 4.29 -5.32 -11.65
C LEU A 45 4.79 -6.73 -12.01
N ASP A 46 3.92 -7.74 -11.93
CA ASP A 46 4.24 -9.11 -12.35
C ASP A 46 4.61 -9.17 -13.84
N ARG A 47 3.87 -8.46 -14.69
CA ARG A 47 4.17 -8.41 -16.12
C ARG A 47 5.51 -7.75 -16.40
N LEU A 48 5.80 -6.64 -15.72
CA LEU A 48 7.08 -5.93 -15.82
C LEU A 48 8.26 -6.81 -15.36
N ALA A 49 8.08 -7.55 -14.26
CA ALA A 49 9.09 -8.47 -13.75
C ALA A 49 9.36 -9.64 -14.73
N GLN A 50 8.31 -10.17 -15.38
CA GLN A 50 8.45 -11.18 -16.44
C GLN A 50 9.21 -10.63 -17.65
N ASP A 51 8.81 -9.46 -18.15
CA ASP A 51 9.44 -8.84 -19.32
C ASP A 51 10.93 -8.54 -19.08
N GLU A 52 11.31 -8.14 -17.86
CA GLU A 52 12.70 -7.90 -17.48
C GLU A 52 13.51 -9.21 -17.37
N ALA A 53 12.91 -10.27 -16.83
CA ALA A 53 13.55 -11.59 -16.76
C ALA A 53 13.79 -12.19 -18.17
N GLU A 54 12.84 -12.00 -19.08
CA GLU A 54 12.96 -12.40 -20.49
C GLU A 54 14.10 -11.64 -21.18
N ARG A 55 14.18 -10.30 -21.00
CA ARG A 55 15.29 -9.50 -21.56
C ARG A 55 16.65 -9.94 -21.05
N ARG A 56 16.76 -10.21 -19.75
CA ARG A 56 18.03 -10.58 -19.11
C ARG A 56 18.50 -11.99 -19.47
N SER A 57 17.59 -12.85 -19.90
CA SER A 57 17.90 -14.23 -20.33
C SER A 57 18.38 -14.33 -21.79
N VAL A 58 18.20 -13.26 -22.58
CA VAL A 58 18.64 -13.19 -24.00
C VAL A 58 20.03 -12.52 -24.14
N ALA A 59 20.58 -11.94 -23.08
CA ALA A 59 21.93 -11.36 -23.03
C ALA A 59 22.99 -12.39 -22.61
#